data_AF-A0A522NP92-F1
#
_entry.id   AF-A0A522NP92-F1
#
_cell.length_a   1.000
_cell.length_b   1.000
_cell.length_c   1.000
_cell.angle_alpha   90.00
_cell.angle_beta   90.00
_cell.angle_gamma   90.00
#
_symmetry.space_group_name_H-M   'P 1'
#
loop_
_entity.id
_entity.type
_entity.pdbx_description
1 polymer ?
#
loop_
_entity_poly.entity_id
_entity_poly.type
_entity_poly.pdbx_seq_one_letter_code
_entity_poly.pdbx_strand_id
1 'polypeptide(L)'
;MASEHQTPRTRKTRAKKAQTKSARSQSARSHIAGRLRADSPWIGILGLTSIFQFIRGAPTDGVVFLGASLLLVLDALGLLRFAHAVRTPRTIVTYSVGVFVVALLALLPRYGLADGVIVVGVGITLIPFAWSDPAAPTSADRPRHGSARDGGAKDTPFPAVRRAAILWSGLAIALCLWEVGSFFLGMPSPAATYAHPALSDLIDPLLNNPLGLAAGAAVWILGGAALMRRGRPR
;
A
#
# COMPACT_ATOMS: atom_id res chain seq x y z
N MET A 1 23.91 -59.97 21.16
CA MET A 1 22.62 -59.66 20.51
C MET A 1 21.71 -58.98 21.52
N ALA A 2 21.77 -57.65 21.63
CA ALA A 2 20.87 -56.89 22.49
C ALA A 2 19.74 -56.33 21.61
N SER A 3 18.56 -56.96 21.70
CA SER A 3 17.34 -56.53 21.00
C SER A 3 16.71 -55.39 21.81
N GLU A 4 16.89 -54.16 21.33
CA GLU A 4 16.42 -52.94 21.97
C GLU A 4 14.89 -52.86 21.86
N HIS A 5 14.20 -53.16 22.96
CA HIS A 5 12.75 -53.20 23.07
C HIS A 5 12.19 -51.77 23.10
N GLN A 6 11.96 -51.19 21.93
CA GLN A 6 11.38 -49.85 21.79
C GLN A 6 9.91 -49.86 22.25
N THR A 7 9.65 -49.24 23.40
CA THR A 7 8.34 -49.21 24.06
C THR A 7 7.29 -48.44 23.23
N PRO A 8 6.05 -48.97 23.10
CA PRO A 8 5.00 -48.46 22.19
C PRO A 8 4.52 -47.01 22.46
N ARG A 9 4.86 -46.42 23.61
CA ARG A 9 4.56 -45.02 23.95
C ARG A 9 5.36 -44.01 23.12
N THR A 10 6.57 -44.35 22.70
CA THR A 10 7.46 -43.45 21.92
C THR A 10 6.99 -43.28 20.47
N ARG A 11 6.31 -44.30 19.91
CA ARG A 11 5.81 -44.30 18.53
C ARG A 11 4.60 -43.38 18.35
N LYS A 12 3.67 -43.37 19.32
CA LYS A 12 2.46 -42.52 19.28
C LYS A 12 2.77 -41.03 19.42
N THR A 13 3.77 -40.67 20.23
CA THR A 13 4.21 -39.27 20.40
C THR A 13 4.94 -38.73 19.17
N ARG A 14 5.75 -39.55 18.49
CA ARG A 14 6.37 -39.16 17.20
C ARG A 14 5.33 -38.94 16.10
N ALA A 15 4.34 -39.83 15.97
CA ALA A 15 3.27 -39.68 14.98
C ALA A 15 2.44 -38.38 15.20
N LYS A 16 2.08 -38.09 16.45
CA LYS A 16 1.32 -36.87 16.80
C LYS A 16 2.12 -35.59 16.55
N LYS A 17 3.44 -35.58 16.82
CA LYS A 17 4.35 -34.45 16.48
C LYS A 17 4.51 -34.25 14.98
N ALA A 18 4.61 -35.33 14.19
CA ALA A 18 4.71 -35.24 12.73
C ALA A 18 3.41 -34.67 12.12
N GLN A 19 2.26 -35.11 12.61
CA GLN A 19 0.95 -34.65 12.15
C GLN A 19 0.69 -33.17 12.47
N THR A 20 1.07 -32.71 13.67
CA THR A 20 0.99 -31.29 14.05
C THR A 20 1.96 -30.40 13.25
N LYS A 21 3.17 -30.89 12.95
CA LYS A 21 4.13 -30.15 12.11
C LYS A 21 3.64 -30.01 10.66
N SER A 22 3.04 -31.07 10.11
CA SER A 22 2.44 -31.07 8.76
C SER A 22 1.27 -30.08 8.67
N ALA A 23 0.32 -30.15 9.62
CA ALA A 23 -0.83 -29.24 9.66
C ALA A 23 -0.43 -27.76 9.80
N ARG A 24 0.59 -27.47 10.62
CA ARG A 24 1.11 -26.09 10.80
C ARG A 24 1.81 -25.57 9.54
N SER A 25 2.54 -26.43 8.83
CA SER A 25 3.17 -26.10 7.53
C SER A 25 2.12 -25.83 6.45
N GLN A 26 1.07 -26.65 6.38
CA GLN A 26 -0.01 -26.50 5.41
C GLN A 26 -0.84 -25.23 5.65
N SER A 27 -1.14 -24.92 6.91
CA SER A 27 -1.83 -23.68 7.31
C SER A 27 -1.00 -22.42 7.03
N ALA A 28 0.31 -22.45 7.28
CA ALA A 28 1.19 -21.34 6.95
C ALA A 28 1.27 -21.08 5.44
N ARG A 29 1.37 -22.14 4.63
CA ARG A 29 1.39 -22.04 3.16
C ARG A 29 0.09 -21.49 2.59
N SER A 30 -1.07 -21.93 3.11
CA SER A 30 -2.37 -21.40 2.65
C SER A 30 -2.55 -19.92 2.99
N HIS A 31 -2.02 -19.47 4.12
CA HIS A 31 -2.08 -18.06 4.52
C HIS A 31 -1.18 -17.17 3.63
N ILE A 32 0.05 -17.60 3.38
CA ILE A 32 0.99 -16.90 2.47
C ILE A 32 0.40 -16.82 1.05
N ALA A 33 -0.12 -17.93 0.52
CA ALA A 33 -0.75 -17.96 -0.79
C ALA A 33 -1.99 -17.05 -0.87
N GLY A 34 -2.75 -16.92 0.22
CA GLY A 34 -3.88 -16.01 0.32
C GLY A 34 -3.47 -14.54 0.26
N ARG A 35 -2.44 -14.14 1.03
CA ARG A 35 -1.93 -12.76 1.03
C ARG A 35 -1.29 -12.38 -0.29
N LEU A 36 -0.43 -13.23 -0.85
CA LEU A 36 0.18 -12.99 -2.16
C LEU A 36 -0.87 -12.79 -3.26
N ARG A 37 -2.02 -13.47 -3.20
CA ARG A 37 -3.10 -13.26 -4.17
C ARG A 37 -3.85 -11.95 -3.97
N ALA A 38 -3.99 -11.48 -2.73
CA ALA A 38 -4.62 -10.19 -2.44
C ALA A 38 -3.71 -9.01 -2.82
N ASP A 39 -2.40 -9.16 -2.57
CA ASP A 39 -1.42 -8.09 -2.75
C ASP A 39 -0.78 -8.11 -4.16
N SER A 40 -0.93 -9.20 -4.92
CA SER A 40 -0.31 -9.33 -6.25
C SER A 40 -0.61 -8.20 -7.23
N PRO A 41 -1.83 -7.60 -7.29
CA PRO A 41 -2.06 -6.47 -8.19
C PRO A 41 -1.19 -5.27 -7.83
N TRP A 42 -1.04 -4.96 -6.54
CA TRP A 42 -0.24 -3.85 -6.06
C TRP A 42 1.25 -4.07 -6.26
N ILE A 43 1.74 -5.28 -5.95
CA ILE A 43 3.15 -5.66 -6.20
C ILE A 43 3.48 -5.49 -7.68
N GLY A 44 2.59 -5.98 -8.56
CA GLY A 44 2.73 -5.88 -10.02
C GLY A 44 2.71 -4.43 -10.51
N ILE A 45 1.75 -3.63 -10.06
CA ILE A 45 1.64 -2.20 -10.42
C ILE A 45 2.91 -1.46 -10.00
N LEU A 46 3.34 -1.57 -8.74
CA LEU A 46 4.53 -0.87 -8.23
C LEU A 46 5.81 -1.33 -8.93
N GLY A 47 5.93 -2.62 -9.22
CA GLY A 47 7.05 -3.16 -9.99
C GLY A 47 7.10 -2.61 -11.42
N LEU A 48 5.95 -2.56 -12.09
CA LEU A 48 5.84 -1.99 -13.44
C LEU A 48 6.15 -0.48 -13.43
N THR A 49 5.63 0.26 -12.45
CA THR A 49 5.93 1.68 -12.26
C THR A 49 7.42 1.91 -12.03
N SER A 50 8.06 1.10 -11.20
CA SER A 50 9.51 1.18 -10.97
C SER A 50 10.31 1.02 -12.26
N ILE A 51 10.02 -0.01 -13.05
CA ILE A 51 10.66 -0.25 -14.35
C ILE A 51 10.47 0.96 -15.27
N PHE A 52 9.23 1.47 -15.36
CA PHE A 52 8.92 2.63 -16.19
C PHE A 52 9.73 3.88 -15.76
N GLN A 53 9.87 4.13 -14.45
CA GLN A 53 10.65 5.27 -13.95
C GLN A 53 12.14 5.16 -14.28
N PHE A 54 12.72 3.96 -14.26
CA PHE A 54 14.10 3.76 -14.74
C PHE A 54 14.22 4.05 -16.24
N ILE A 55 13.27 3.60 -17.06
CA ILE A 55 13.24 3.87 -18.50
C ILE A 55 13.11 5.38 -18.78
N ARG A 56 12.33 6.09 -17.96
CA ARG A 56 12.13 7.56 -18.05
C ARG A 56 13.37 8.36 -17.59
N GLY A 57 14.36 7.72 -16.98
CA GLY A 57 15.54 8.41 -16.44
C GLY A 57 15.30 9.06 -15.07
N ALA A 58 14.29 8.59 -14.32
CA ALA A 58 13.98 9.02 -12.95
C ALA A 58 14.38 7.91 -11.94
N PRO A 59 15.68 7.65 -11.72
CA PRO A 59 16.13 6.50 -10.93
C PRO A 59 15.71 6.58 -9.46
N THR A 60 15.63 7.79 -8.88
CA THR A 60 15.20 8.00 -7.49
C THR A 60 13.79 7.46 -7.27
N ASP A 61 12.85 7.81 -8.15
CA ASP A 61 11.47 7.34 -8.09
C ASP A 61 11.41 5.82 -8.34
N GLY A 62 12.19 5.33 -9.30
CA GLY A 62 12.33 3.89 -9.58
C GLY A 62 12.71 3.08 -8.33
N VAL A 63 13.68 3.57 -7.55
CA VAL A 63 14.10 2.93 -6.29
C VAL A 63 13.00 2.98 -5.23
N VAL A 64 12.28 4.09 -5.10
CA VAL A 64 11.18 4.22 -4.13
C VAL A 64 10.07 3.21 -4.44
N PHE A 65 9.62 3.13 -5.69
CA PHE A 65 8.58 2.17 -6.10
C PHE A 65 9.05 0.72 -5.98
N LEU A 66 10.32 0.44 -6.31
CA LEU A 66 10.91 -0.89 -6.12
C LEU A 66 10.93 -1.27 -4.64
N GLY A 67 11.39 -0.37 -3.78
CA GLY A 67 11.41 -0.57 -2.33
C GLY A 67 10.03 -0.86 -1.77
N ALA A 68 9.01 -0.10 -2.18
CA ALA A 68 7.63 -0.36 -1.78
C ALA A 68 7.11 -1.73 -2.27
N SER A 69 7.39 -2.10 -3.52
CA SER A 69 7.02 -3.42 -4.07
C SER A 69 7.70 -4.56 -3.30
N LEU A 70 9.00 -4.44 -3.02
CA LEU A 70 9.75 -5.41 -2.23
C LEU A 70 9.22 -5.51 -0.79
N LEU A 71 8.87 -4.39 -0.15
CA LEU A 71 8.27 -4.40 1.18
C LEU A 71 6.95 -5.18 1.20
N LEU A 72 6.09 -5.01 0.20
CA LEU A 72 4.85 -5.79 0.09
C LEU A 72 5.10 -7.28 -0.15
N VAL A 73 6.12 -7.63 -0.95
CA VAL A 73 6.53 -9.04 -1.09
C VAL A 73 6.99 -9.60 0.25
N LEU A 74 7.85 -8.88 0.99
CA LEU A 74 8.33 -9.31 2.30
C LEU A 74 7.20 -9.44 3.33
N ASP A 75 6.21 -8.54 3.29
CA ASP A 75 5.01 -8.62 4.15
C ASP A 75 4.13 -9.83 3.78
N ALA A 76 3.87 -10.06 2.49
CA ALA A 76 3.11 -11.20 2.02
C ALA A 76 3.78 -12.55 2.37
N LEU A 77 5.11 -12.55 2.47
CA LEU A 77 5.91 -13.68 2.96
C LEU A 77 5.91 -13.80 4.50
N GLY A 78 5.36 -12.83 5.23
CA GLY A 78 5.26 -12.81 6.69
C GLY A 78 6.55 -12.42 7.41
N LEU A 79 7.49 -11.77 6.72
CA LEU A 79 8.79 -11.36 7.27
C LEU A 79 8.69 -10.05 8.07
N LEU A 80 7.68 -9.20 7.79
CA LEU A 80 7.48 -7.89 8.41
C LEU A 80 6.45 -7.91 9.56
N ARG A 81 6.75 -8.66 10.63
CA ARG A 81 5.81 -8.85 11.76
C ARG A 81 5.71 -7.64 12.71
N PHE A 82 6.60 -6.67 12.59
CA PHE A 82 6.81 -5.59 13.55
C PHE A 82 5.88 -4.38 13.35
N ALA A 83 5.36 -4.18 12.15
CA ALA A 83 4.64 -2.96 11.77
C ALA A 83 3.17 -2.91 12.25
N HIS A 84 2.62 -4.02 12.74
CA HIS A 84 1.20 -4.14 13.10
C HIS A 84 0.88 -3.74 14.55
N ALA A 85 1.89 -3.39 15.36
CA ALA A 85 1.72 -3.13 16.80
C ALA A 85 1.50 -1.65 17.14
N VAL A 86 1.55 -0.75 16.15
CA VAL A 86 1.49 0.69 16.40
C VAL A 86 0.03 1.15 16.47
N ARG A 87 -0.35 1.77 17.59
CA ARG A 87 -1.68 2.39 17.70
C ARG A 87 -1.72 3.66 16.87
N THR A 88 -2.77 3.82 16.07
CA THR A 88 -3.00 5.05 15.31
C THR A 88 -3.19 6.23 16.29
N PRO A 89 -2.43 7.32 16.18
CA PRO A 89 -2.60 8.50 17.02
C PRO A 89 -3.97 9.15 16.74
N ARG A 90 -4.42 10.03 17.64
CA ARG A 90 -5.68 10.77 17.44
C ARG A 90 -5.67 11.44 16.06
N THR A 91 -6.79 11.37 15.34
CA THR A 91 -6.90 11.86 13.96
C THR A 91 -6.45 13.32 13.82
N ILE A 92 -6.63 14.13 14.85
CA ILE A 92 -6.14 15.52 14.87
C ILE A 92 -4.61 15.61 14.78
N VAL A 93 -3.88 14.75 15.49
CA VAL A 93 -2.41 14.71 15.49
C VAL A 93 -1.90 14.31 14.10
N THR A 94 -2.55 13.35 13.45
CA THR A 94 -2.22 12.95 12.07
C THR A 94 -2.39 14.10 11.08
N TYR A 95 -3.51 14.84 11.15
CA TYR A 95 -3.72 16.00 10.29
C TYR A 95 -2.73 17.13 10.60
N SER A 96 -2.45 17.41 11.87
CA SER A 96 -1.49 18.45 12.27
C SER A 96 -0.08 18.13 11.78
N VAL A 97 0.37 16.89 11.89
CA VAL A 97 1.66 16.44 11.35
C VAL A 97 1.67 16.54 9.82
N GLY A 98 0.59 16.11 9.15
CA GLY A 98 0.49 16.23 7.69
C GLY A 98 0.56 17.68 7.20
N VAL A 99 -0.17 18.59 7.85
CA VAL A 99 -0.14 20.03 7.56
C VAL A 99 1.24 20.61 7.84
N PHE A 100 1.87 20.23 8.95
CA PHE A 100 3.21 20.70 9.30
C PHE A 100 4.26 20.26 8.27
N VAL A 101 4.23 18.99 7.85
CA VAL A 101 5.12 18.46 6.81
C VAL A 101 4.92 19.21 5.50
N VAL A 102 3.67 19.39 5.07
CA VAL A 102 3.35 20.17 3.87
C VAL A 102 3.89 21.59 3.95
N ALA A 103 3.69 22.26 5.08
CA ALA A 103 4.16 23.63 5.29
C ALA A 103 5.70 23.69 5.28
N LEU A 104 6.38 22.71 5.88
CA LEU A 104 7.82 22.60 5.87
C LEU A 104 8.36 22.38 4.45
N LEU A 105 7.79 21.45 3.69
CA LEU A 105 8.15 21.19 2.29
C LEU A 105 7.91 22.42 1.40
N ALA A 106 6.93 23.26 1.71
CA ALA A 106 6.67 24.49 0.98
C ALA A 106 7.69 25.61 1.22
N LEU A 107 8.47 25.53 2.30
CA LEU A 107 9.50 26.51 2.64
C LEU A 107 10.91 26.07 2.22
N LEU A 108 11.10 24.79 1.85
CA LEU A 108 12.40 24.29 1.42
C LEU A 108 12.62 24.51 -0.09
N PRO A 109 13.89 24.67 -0.53
CA PRO A 109 14.23 24.59 -1.94
C PRO A 109 13.81 23.23 -2.51
N ARG A 110 12.88 23.28 -3.46
CA ARG A 110 12.42 22.08 -4.18
C ARG A 110 13.59 21.38 -4.87
N TYR A 111 13.55 20.04 -4.87
CA TYR A 111 14.58 19.19 -5.47
C TYR A 111 15.94 19.22 -4.76
N GLY A 112 16.03 19.84 -3.57
CA GLY A 112 17.22 19.75 -2.72
C GLY A 112 17.33 18.40 -2.01
N LEU A 113 18.55 18.03 -1.58
CA LEU A 113 18.77 16.84 -0.74
C LEU A 113 17.91 16.86 0.54
N ALA A 114 17.72 18.04 1.14
CA ALA A 114 16.92 18.21 2.35
C ALA A 114 15.43 17.89 2.11
N ASP A 115 14.88 18.27 0.96
CA ASP A 115 13.51 17.95 0.54
C ASP A 115 13.31 16.42 0.47
N GLY A 116 14.23 15.75 -0.24
CA GLY A 116 14.24 14.29 -0.34
C GLY A 116 14.35 13.58 1.02
N VAL A 117 15.23 14.06 1.91
CA VAL A 117 15.38 13.48 3.27
C VAL A 117 14.10 13.64 4.08
N ILE A 118 13.43 14.79 4.01
CA ILE A 118 12.17 15.01 4.74
C ILE A 118 11.08 14.10 4.18
N VAL A 119 10.90 14.03 2.86
CA VAL A 119 9.88 13.18 2.23
C VAL A 119 10.09 11.71 2.58
N VAL A 120 11.33 11.22 2.48
CA VAL A 120 11.69 9.84 2.86
C VAL A 120 11.47 9.61 4.35
N GLY A 121 11.91 10.54 5.21
CA GLY A 121 11.72 10.44 6.66
C GLY A 121 10.25 10.41 7.07
N VAL A 122 9.41 11.23 6.44
CA VAL A 122 7.95 11.23 6.61
C VAL A 122 7.37 9.91 6.13
N GLY A 123 7.77 9.43 4.95
CA GLY A 123 7.35 8.12 4.43
C GLY A 123 7.66 6.99 5.42
N ILE A 124 8.91 6.91 5.89
CA ILE A 124 9.34 5.93 6.90
C ILE A 124 8.53 6.04 8.19
N THR A 125 8.26 7.26 8.64
CA THR A 125 7.48 7.51 9.87
C THR A 125 6.02 7.09 9.69
N LEU A 126 5.45 7.28 8.50
CA LEU A 126 4.05 6.95 8.20
C LEU A 126 3.83 5.46 7.92
N ILE A 127 4.85 4.74 7.45
CA ILE A 127 4.76 3.30 7.14
C ILE A 127 4.11 2.51 8.30
N PRO A 128 4.58 2.57 9.55
CA PRO A 128 3.98 1.81 10.65
C PRO A 128 2.49 2.14 10.88
N PHE A 129 2.09 3.40 10.69
CA PHE A 129 0.69 3.82 10.87
C PHE A 129 -0.20 3.36 9.72
N ALA A 130 0.31 3.38 8.49
CA ALA A 130 -0.40 2.89 7.31
C ALA A 130 -0.47 1.35 7.26
N TRP A 131 0.55 0.67 7.80
CA TRP A 131 0.63 -0.79 7.87
C TRP A 131 -0.18 -1.39 9.03
N SER A 132 -0.59 -0.58 10.00
CA SER A 132 -1.38 -1.03 11.13
C SER A 132 -2.79 -1.37 10.66
N ASP A 133 -3.05 -2.65 10.45
CA ASP A 133 -4.35 -3.21 10.09
C ASP A 133 -5.39 -2.90 11.18
N PRO A 134 -6.35 -1.97 10.97
CA PRO A 134 -7.40 -1.68 11.95
C PRO A 134 -8.43 -2.83 12.00
N ALA A 135 -8.34 -3.78 11.07
CA ALA A 135 -9.36 -4.78 10.78
C ALA A 135 -8.84 -6.21 10.96
N ALA A 136 -7.96 -6.45 11.93
CA ALA A 136 -7.95 -7.75 12.57
C ALA A 136 -9.09 -7.76 13.60
N PRO A 137 -10.32 -8.23 13.27
CA PRO A 137 -11.31 -8.48 14.30
C PRO A 137 -10.64 -9.41 15.30
N THR A 138 -10.42 -8.91 16.52
CA THR A 138 -10.14 -9.77 17.67
C THR A 138 -11.15 -10.90 17.59
N SER A 139 -10.69 -12.15 17.67
CA SER A 139 -11.56 -13.33 17.53
C SER A 139 -12.71 -13.38 18.56
N ALA A 140 -12.77 -12.41 19.48
CA ALA A 140 -13.88 -12.12 20.37
C ALA A 140 -15.08 -11.42 19.70
N ASP A 141 -14.91 -10.82 18.51
CA ASP A 141 -15.94 -10.06 17.79
C ASP A 141 -16.46 -10.79 16.54
N ARG A 142 -16.08 -12.07 16.37
CA ARG A 142 -16.88 -12.95 15.50
C ARG A 142 -18.24 -13.08 16.16
N PRO A 143 -19.35 -12.75 15.48
CA PRO A 143 -20.64 -13.24 15.89
C PRO A 143 -20.47 -14.76 16.06
N ARG A 144 -20.86 -15.30 17.21
CA ARG A 144 -21.08 -16.74 17.33
C ARG A 144 -22.07 -17.08 16.22
N HIS A 145 -21.56 -17.59 15.10
CA HIS A 145 -22.39 -18.15 14.05
C HIS A 145 -23.14 -19.31 14.69
N GLY A 146 -24.38 -19.03 15.09
CA GLY A 146 -25.42 -20.02 15.18
C GLY A 146 -25.47 -20.75 13.84
N SER A 147 -25.39 -22.07 13.93
CA SER A 147 -25.87 -23.05 12.96
C SER A 147 -26.40 -22.50 11.62
N ALA A 148 -25.53 -22.49 10.61
CA ALA A 148 -25.70 -23.07 9.27
C ALA A 148 -27.12 -23.24 8.66
N ARG A 149 -28.04 -22.27 8.75
CA ARG A 149 -29.31 -22.41 8.00
C ARG A 149 -29.93 -21.22 7.28
N ASP A 150 -29.47 -19.98 7.45
CA ASP A 150 -30.08 -18.86 6.73
C ASP A 150 -29.07 -18.13 5.83
N GLY A 151 -29.46 -17.99 4.57
CA GLY A 151 -28.60 -17.64 3.45
C GLY A 151 -27.97 -16.25 3.52
N GLY A 152 -26.64 -16.23 3.33
CA GLY A 152 -26.08 -15.64 2.12
C GLY A 152 -26.25 -14.14 1.91
N ALA A 153 -26.40 -13.32 2.94
CA ALA A 153 -26.12 -11.89 2.82
C ALA A 153 -24.60 -11.71 2.73
N LYS A 154 -24.03 -11.89 1.53
CA LYS A 154 -22.70 -11.34 1.22
C LYS A 154 -22.82 -9.84 1.43
N ASP A 155 -22.06 -9.30 2.38
CA ASP A 155 -21.86 -7.87 2.56
C ASP A 155 -21.36 -7.28 1.23
N THR A 156 -22.30 -6.88 0.37
CA THR A 156 -21.95 -6.26 -0.90
C THR A 156 -21.43 -4.87 -0.57
N PRO A 157 -20.23 -4.50 -1.04
CA PRO A 157 -19.74 -3.14 -0.85
C PRO A 157 -20.80 -2.18 -1.40
N PHE A 158 -21.19 -1.20 -0.58
CA PHE A 158 -22.23 -0.23 -0.92
C PHE A 158 -22.09 0.20 -2.39
N PRO A 159 -23.15 0.21 -3.21
CA PRO A 159 -23.06 0.52 -4.64
C PRO A 159 -22.31 1.82 -4.95
N ALA A 160 -22.34 2.79 -4.02
CA ALA A 160 -21.56 4.02 -4.06
C ALA A 160 -20.04 3.82 -4.04
N VAL A 161 -19.53 2.92 -3.19
CA VAL A 161 -18.09 2.58 -3.08
C VAL A 161 -17.62 1.96 -4.39
N ARG A 162 -18.39 1.03 -4.96
CA ARG A 162 -18.06 0.40 -6.24
C ARG A 162 -18.02 1.42 -7.39
N ARG A 163 -19.00 2.33 -7.46
CA ARG A 163 -19.02 3.40 -8.47
C ARG A 163 -17.83 4.34 -8.32
N ALA A 164 -17.52 4.76 -7.09
CA ALA A 164 -16.35 5.57 -6.82
C ALA A 164 -15.07 4.85 -7.24
N ALA A 165 -14.90 3.58 -6.89
CA ALA A 165 -13.74 2.80 -7.29
C ALA A 165 -13.58 2.73 -8.82
N ILE A 166 -14.68 2.48 -9.56
CA ILE A 166 -14.65 2.46 -11.03
C ILE A 166 -14.25 3.82 -11.60
N LEU A 167 -14.83 4.91 -11.10
CA LEU A 167 -14.53 6.26 -11.57
C LEU A 167 -13.06 6.63 -11.30
N TRP A 168 -12.57 6.36 -10.10
CA TRP A 168 -11.18 6.63 -9.72
C TRP A 168 -10.20 5.76 -10.49
N SER A 169 -10.49 4.47 -10.70
CA SER A 169 -9.66 3.61 -11.53
C SER A 169 -9.63 4.06 -12.99
N GLY A 170 -10.79 4.46 -13.55
CA GLY A 170 -10.86 5.00 -14.91
C GLY A 170 -10.05 6.28 -15.07
N LEU A 171 -10.16 7.21 -14.11
CA LEU A 171 -9.36 8.42 -14.07
C LEU A 171 -7.86 8.12 -13.97
N ALA A 172 -7.46 7.22 -13.05
CA ALA A 172 -6.06 6.85 -12.88
C ALA A 172 -5.48 6.21 -14.15
N ILE A 173 -6.22 5.31 -14.81
CA ILE A 173 -5.80 4.71 -16.09
C ILE A 173 -5.67 5.79 -17.16
N ALA A 174 -6.64 6.71 -17.28
CA ALA A 174 -6.59 7.79 -18.26
C ALA A 174 -5.36 8.70 -18.06
N LEU A 175 -5.05 9.08 -16.81
CA LEU A 175 -3.88 9.89 -16.48
C LEU A 175 -2.56 9.13 -16.74
N CYS A 176 -2.51 7.83 -16.44
CA CYS A 176 -1.35 6.99 -16.78
C CYS A 176 -1.15 6.89 -18.30
N LEU A 177 -2.21 6.65 -19.06
CA LEU A 177 -2.14 6.59 -20.52
C LEU A 177 -1.74 7.94 -21.12
N TRP A 178 -2.20 9.05 -20.54
CA TRP A 178 -1.75 10.39 -20.91
C TRP A 178 -0.24 10.55 -20.70
N GLU A 179 0.26 10.30 -19.49
CA GLU A 179 1.69 10.42 -19.17
C GLU A 179 2.57 9.54 -20.07
N VAL A 180 2.18 8.28 -20.25
CA VAL A 180 2.89 7.34 -21.12
C VAL A 180 2.83 7.81 -22.59
N GLY A 181 1.66 8.26 -23.06
CA GLY A 181 1.48 8.78 -24.40
C GLY A 181 2.34 10.02 -24.67
N SER A 182 2.28 11.01 -23.78
CA SER A 182 3.11 12.22 -23.84
C SER A 182 4.60 11.89 -23.86
N PHE A 183 5.05 10.94 -23.05
CA PHE A 183 6.45 10.50 -23.05
C PHE A 183 6.87 9.94 -24.42
N PHE A 184 6.12 8.99 -24.98
CA PHE A 184 6.47 8.39 -26.28
C PHE A 184 6.41 9.40 -27.42
N LEU A 185 5.41 10.28 -27.43
CA LEU A 185 5.26 11.32 -28.43
C LEU A 185 6.32 12.43 -28.29
N GLY A 186 6.81 12.68 -27.08
CA GLY A 186 7.83 13.68 -26.77
C GLY A 186 9.28 13.23 -27.02
N MET A 187 9.54 11.93 -27.18
CA MET A 187 10.90 11.39 -27.39
C MET A 187 11.64 11.84 -28.68
N PRO A 188 10.99 12.02 -29.85
CA PRO A 188 11.72 12.24 -31.10
C PRO A 188 12.50 13.56 -31.16
N SER A 189 12.07 14.60 -30.44
CA SER A 189 12.77 15.89 -30.41
C SER A 189 12.31 16.75 -29.23
N PRO A 190 13.13 17.74 -28.78
CA PRO A 190 12.71 18.70 -27.77
C PRO A 190 11.43 19.47 -28.15
N ALA A 191 11.24 19.77 -29.44
CA ALA A 191 10.02 20.43 -29.93
C ALA A 191 8.76 19.56 -29.72
N ALA A 192 8.90 18.23 -29.88
CA ALA A 192 7.81 17.30 -29.64
C ALA A 192 7.43 17.22 -28.16
N THR A 193 8.38 17.40 -27.24
CA THR A 193 8.11 17.49 -25.79
C THR A 193 7.18 18.66 -25.46
N TYR A 194 7.35 19.81 -26.10
CA TYR A 194 6.46 20.97 -25.92
C TYR A 194 5.08 20.78 -26.56
N ALA A 195 4.99 20.02 -27.67
CA ALA A 195 3.72 19.72 -28.32
C ALA A 195 2.89 18.68 -27.56
N HIS A 196 3.56 17.81 -26.80
CA HIS A 196 2.94 16.72 -26.04
C HIS A 196 3.42 16.73 -24.57
N PRO A 197 3.10 17.79 -23.81
CA PRO A 197 3.61 17.92 -22.44
C PRO A 197 3.06 16.82 -21.53
N ALA A 198 3.89 16.35 -20.62
CA ALA A 198 3.43 15.46 -19.56
C ALA A 198 2.48 16.22 -18.62
N LEU A 199 1.60 15.49 -17.92
CA LEU A 199 0.71 16.12 -16.92
C LEU A 199 1.55 16.80 -15.83
N SER A 200 2.65 16.17 -15.45
CA SER A 200 3.68 16.72 -14.56
C SER A 200 4.18 18.08 -15.03
N ASP A 201 4.52 18.25 -16.30
CA ASP A 201 4.99 19.52 -16.86
C ASP A 201 3.91 20.62 -16.83
N LEU A 202 2.64 20.23 -17.00
CA LEU A 202 1.51 21.17 -16.92
C LEU A 202 1.22 21.62 -15.50
N ILE A 203 1.41 20.72 -14.53
CA ILE A 203 1.16 21.00 -13.11
C ILE A 203 2.34 21.74 -12.47
N ASP A 204 3.55 21.57 -13.00
CA ASP A 204 4.77 22.12 -12.40
C ASP A 204 4.70 23.64 -12.16
N PRO A 205 4.30 24.50 -13.12
CA PRO A 205 4.21 25.95 -12.89
C PRO A 205 3.21 26.32 -11.79
N LEU A 206 2.11 25.56 -11.67
CA LEU A 206 1.13 25.76 -10.62
C LEU A 206 1.71 25.42 -9.26
N LEU A 207 2.48 24.33 -9.18
CA LEU A 207 3.09 23.90 -7.93
C LEU A 207 4.35 24.69 -7.59
N ASN A 208 5.06 25.26 -8.57
CA ASN A 208 6.34 25.95 -8.37
C ASN A 208 6.21 27.34 -7.72
N ASN A 209 4.98 27.75 -7.37
CA ASN A 209 4.75 28.91 -6.52
C ASN A 209 4.19 28.47 -5.14
N PRO A 210 4.52 29.18 -4.04
CA PRO A 210 4.11 28.78 -2.69
C PRO A 210 2.59 28.66 -2.52
N LEU A 211 1.82 29.50 -3.22
CA LEU A 211 0.36 29.53 -3.12
C LEU A 211 -0.27 28.29 -3.75
N GLY A 212 0.16 27.90 -4.94
CA GLY A 212 -0.34 26.73 -5.64
C GLY A 212 0.10 25.44 -4.97
N LEU A 213 1.29 25.41 -4.37
CA LEU A 213 1.71 24.31 -3.49
C LEU A 213 0.80 24.20 -2.26
N ALA A 214 0.54 25.31 -1.56
CA ALA A 214 -0.36 25.33 -0.40
C ALA A 214 -1.78 24.91 -0.77
N ALA A 215 -2.31 25.41 -1.90
CA ALA A 215 -3.63 25.04 -2.42
C ALA A 215 -3.70 23.56 -2.79
N GLY A 216 -2.71 23.05 -3.52
CA GLY A 216 -2.63 21.64 -3.90
C GLY A 216 -2.59 20.72 -2.69
N ALA A 217 -1.80 21.08 -1.68
CA ALA A 217 -1.73 20.31 -0.44
C ALA A 217 -3.01 20.40 0.40
N ALA A 218 -3.67 21.56 0.44
CA ALA A 218 -4.97 21.71 1.08
C ALA A 218 -6.02 20.82 0.41
N VAL A 219 -6.09 20.82 -0.92
CA VAL A 219 -6.99 19.93 -1.69
C VAL A 219 -6.69 18.46 -1.38
N TRP A 220 -5.41 18.08 -1.32
CA TRP A 220 -5.00 16.72 -0.98
C TRP A 220 -5.44 16.30 0.43
N ILE A 221 -5.14 17.12 1.44
CA ILE A 221 -5.49 16.83 2.84
C ILE A 221 -7.01 16.80 3.04
N LEU A 222 -7.73 17.79 2.50
CA LEU A 222 -9.18 17.87 2.62
C LEU A 222 -9.87 16.72 1.86
N GLY A 223 -9.37 16.37 0.68
CA GLY A 223 -9.84 15.22 -0.09
C GLY A 223 -9.66 13.91 0.68
N GLY A 224 -8.46 13.66 1.21
CA GLY A 224 -8.19 12.50 2.06
C GLY A 224 -9.06 12.46 3.31
N ALA A 225 -9.24 13.60 3.97
CA ALA A 225 -10.12 13.72 5.14
C ALA A 225 -11.58 13.42 4.80
N ALA A 226 -12.09 13.91 3.67
CA ALA A 226 -13.44 13.65 3.21
C ALA A 226 -13.65 12.16 2.88
N LEU A 227 -12.67 11.51 2.23
CA LEU A 227 -12.71 10.08 1.94
C LEU A 227 -12.71 9.25 3.23
N MET A 228 -11.83 9.55 4.19
CA MET A 228 -11.78 8.85 5.47
C MET A 228 -13.06 9.03 6.28
N ARG A 229 -13.67 10.23 6.27
CA ARG A 229 -14.95 10.48 6.96
C ARG A 229 -16.10 9.66 6.37
N ARG A 230 -16.11 9.46 5.05
CA ARG A 230 -17.12 8.64 4.37
C ARG A 230 -16.91 7.14 4.56
N GLY A 231 -15.66 6.70 4.77
CA GLY A 231 -15.30 5.30 4.97
C GLY A 231 -15.50 4.76 6.38
N ARG A 232 -15.77 5.61 7.38
CA ARG A 232 -16.04 5.16 8.75
C ARG A 232 -17.47 4.59 8.85
N PRO A 233 -17.64 3.30 9.19
CA PRO A 233 -18.96 2.79 9.52
C PRO A 233 -19.52 3.58 10.71
N ARG A 234 -20.79 3.99 10.61
CA ARG A 234 -21.50 4.66 11.70
C ARG A 234 -21.87 3.67 12.79
#